data_AF-X0ZKK8-F1
#
_entry.id   AF-X0ZKK8-F1
#
_cell.length_a   1.000
_cell.length_b   1.000
_cell.length_c   1.000
_cell.angle_alpha   90.00
_cell.angle_beta   90.00
_cell.angle_gamma   90.00
#
_symmetry.space_group_name_H-M   'P 1'
#
loop_
_entity.id
_entity.type
_entity.pdbx_description
1 polymer ?
#
loop_
_entity_poly.entity_id
_entity_poly.type
_entity_poly.pdbx_seq_one_letter_code
_entity_poly.pdbx_strand_id
1 'polypeptide(L)'
;MVDIDPEKLRNIPGWENAPIHICMGADCRGLTFCCKPGYSLTFGFKCSRDEALKDLELSPEDFIKIKEEFSKENDWDSDIVCFGSISYCCMRKGGCSRRDPALLMRYPGKSREEFMK
;
A
#
# COMPACT_ATOMS: atom_id res chain seq x y z
N MET A 1 -0.37 22.06 12.60
CA MET A 1 -0.86 21.21 11.50
C MET A 1 0.27 21.17 10.48
N VAL A 2 0.72 19.98 10.09
CA VAL A 2 1.70 19.86 9.01
C VAL A 2 0.97 20.26 7.73
N ASP A 3 1.46 21.27 7.04
CA ASP A 3 0.92 21.67 5.74
C ASP A 3 1.26 20.58 4.74
N ILE A 4 0.24 19.90 4.23
CA ILE A 4 0.40 18.77 3.33
C ILE A 4 0.21 19.30 1.92
N ASP A 5 1.24 19.16 1.10
CA ASP A 5 1.20 19.46 -0.33
C ASP A 5 0.06 18.68 -1.02
N PRO A 6 -0.96 19.36 -1.57
CA PRO A 6 -2.09 18.73 -2.26
C PRO A 6 -1.65 17.88 -3.47
N GLU A 7 -0.51 18.16 -4.09
CA GLU A 7 0.01 17.36 -5.21
C GLU A 7 0.48 15.96 -4.76
N LYS A 8 0.72 15.77 -3.45
CA LYS A 8 1.08 14.47 -2.85
C LYS A 8 -0.13 13.63 -2.46
N LEU A 9 -1.34 14.13 -2.73
CA LEU A 9 -2.59 13.51 -2.32
C LEU A 9 -3.41 13.04 -3.53
N ARG A 10 -4.23 12.03 -3.29
CA ARG A 10 -5.20 11.52 -4.27
C ARG A 10 -6.44 10.95 -3.57
N ASN A 11 -7.57 11.03 -4.25
CA ASN A 11 -8.78 10.34 -3.80
C ASN A 11 -8.84 8.95 -4.42
N ILE A 12 -8.90 7.94 -3.56
CA ILE A 12 -9.14 6.54 -3.93
C ILE A 12 -10.44 6.07 -3.27
N PRO A 13 -11.06 4.97 -3.74
CA PRO A 13 -12.28 4.48 -3.11
C PRO A 13 -12.06 4.27 -1.60
N GLY A 14 -12.91 4.92 -0.81
CA GLY A 14 -12.96 4.89 0.66
C GLY A 14 -11.77 5.49 1.42
N TRP A 15 -10.85 6.17 0.73
CA TRP A 15 -9.85 7.01 1.40
C TRP A 15 -9.67 8.33 0.64
N GLU A 16 -10.21 9.41 1.22
CA GLU A 16 -9.99 10.78 0.76
C GLU A 16 -8.62 11.29 1.20
N ASN A 17 -7.93 12.06 0.34
CA ASN A 17 -6.59 12.57 0.63
C ASN A 17 -5.59 11.46 0.98
N ALA A 18 -5.67 10.31 0.31
CA ALA A 18 -4.68 9.26 0.43
C ALA A 18 -3.35 9.70 -0.19
N PRO A 19 -2.19 9.28 0.35
CA PRO A 19 -0.91 9.61 -0.27
C PRO A 19 -0.78 9.00 -1.67
N ILE A 20 -0.06 9.67 -2.56
CA ILE A 20 0.36 9.07 -3.83
C ILE A 20 1.47 8.02 -3.57
N HIS A 21 1.93 7.33 -4.62
CA HIS A 21 2.98 6.32 -4.48
C HIS A 21 4.37 6.96 -4.43
N ILE A 22 5.31 6.35 -3.69
CA ILE A 22 6.72 6.76 -3.70
C ILE A 22 7.29 6.77 -5.13
N CYS A 23 6.94 5.79 -5.97
CA CYS A 23 7.34 5.75 -7.39
C CYS A 23 6.76 6.90 -8.26
N MET A 24 5.90 7.74 -7.68
CA MET A 24 5.29 8.92 -8.29
C MET A 24 5.69 10.22 -7.55
N GLY A 25 6.71 10.17 -6.71
CA GLY A 25 7.21 11.34 -5.97
C GLY A 25 6.39 11.70 -4.73
N ALA A 26 5.76 10.73 -4.06
CA ALA A 26 5.14 10.94 -2.76
C ALA A 26 6.17 11.33 -1.69
N ASP A 27 5.69 11.92 -0.60
CA ASP A 27 6.40 11.90 0.68
C ASP A 27 6.35 10.50 1.33
N CYS A 28 6.97 10.37 2.50
CA CYS A 28 7.13 9.10 3.22
C CYS A 28 5.80 8.37 3.52
N ARG A 29 4.66 9.04 3.57
CA ARG A 29 3.34 8.40 3.75
C ARG A 29 2.99 7.49 2.58
N GLY A 30 3.57 7.71 1.40
CA GLY A 30 3.44 6.83 0.25
C GLY A 30 3.95 5.40 0.50
N LEU A 31 4.76 5.17 1.55
CA LEU A 31 5.22 3.85 1.97
C LEU A 31 4.08 2.90 2.34
N THR A 32 2.91 3.43 2.75
CA THR A 32 1.69 2.62 2.95
C THR A 32 1.36 1.78 1.73
N PHE A 33 1.56 2.32 0.51
CA PHE A 33 1.26 1.64 -0.74
C PHE A 33 2.48 0.98 -1.41
N CYS A 34 3.64 0.97 -0.75
CA CYS A 34 4.86 0.39 -1.30
C CYS A 34 4.85 -1.14 -1.29
N CYS A 35 5.46 -1.70 -2.33
CA CYS A 35 5.67 -3.13 -2.51
C CYS A 35 6.81 -3.66 -1.62
N LYS A 36 6.86 -4.98 -1.45
CA LYS A 36 7.88 -5.66 -0.64
C LYS A 36 9.31 -5.39 -1.17
N PRO A 37 10.26 -5.00 -0.31
CA PRO A 37 11.68 -4.94 -0.66
C PRO A 37 12.23 -6.26 -1.21
N GLY A 38 13.26 -6.16 -2.06
CA GLY A 38 13.90 -7.32 -2.68
C GLY A 38 13.23 -7.85 -3.97
N TYR A 39 12.10 -7.28 -4.41
CA TYR A 39 11.42 -7.69 -5.64
C TYR A 39 11.59 -6.68 -6.78
N SER A 40 11.88 -7.18 -7.98
CA SER A 40 11.90 -6.36 -9.20
C SER A 40 10.48 -6.09 -9.70
N LEU A 41 10.18 -4.83 -10.00
CA LEU A 41 8.83 -4.37 -10.36
C LEU A 41 8.87 -3.55 -11.64
N THR A 42 7.74 -3.50 -12.36
CA THR A 42 7.60 -2.76 -13.63
C THR A 42 8.05 -1.30 -13.54
N PHE A 43 7.86 -0.65 -12.40
CA PHE A 43 8.27 0.74 -12.15
C PHE A 43 9.40 0.86 -11.12
N GLY A 44 10.15 -0.23 -10.89
CA GLY A 44 11.24 -0.27 -9.90
C GLY A 44 12.32 0.78 -10.15
N PHE A 45 12.57 1.12 -11.42
CA PHE A 45 13.56 2.15 -11.81
C PHE A 45 13.19 3.58 -11.38
N LYS A 46 11.92 3.85 -11.02
CA LYS A 46 11.46 5.14 -10.48
C LYS A 46 11.23 5.09 -8.97
N CYS A 47 11.50 3.96 -8.33
CA CYS A 47 11.12 3.72 -6.95
C CYS A 47 12.16 4.30 -5.99
N SER A 48 11.78 5.35 -5.26
CA SER A 48 12.61 5.95 -4.20
C SER A 48 12.29 5.41 -2.80
N ARG A 49 11.88 4.13 -2.71
CA ARG A 49 11.45 3.51 -1.44
C ARG A 49 12.61 3.45 -0.47
N ASP A 50 13.77 3.00 -0.93
CA ASP A 50 14.89 2.71 -0.04
C ASP A 50 15.49 4.02 0.50
N GLU A 51 15.43 5.10 -0.28
CA GLU A 51 15.70 6.47 0.17
C GLU A 51 14.69 6.93 1.23
N ALA A 52 13.39 6.75 0.97
CA ALA A 52 12.35 7.12 1.94
C ALA A 52 12.43 6.33 3.26
N LEU A 53 12.84 5.06 3.19
CA LEU A 53 13.11 4.24 4.37
C LEU A 53 14.35 4.74 5.14
N LYS A 54 15.42 5.08 4.41
CA LYS A 54 16.62 5.66 5.00
C LYS A 54 16.35 7.00 5.70
N ASP A 55 15.54 7.86 5.10
CA ASP A 55 15.15 9.15 5.71
C ASP A 55 14.32 8.96 7.01
N LEU A 56 13.67 7.81 7.16
CA LEU A 56 12.95 7.41 8.37
C LEU A 56 13.79 6.57 9.33
N GLU A 57 15.07 6.32 9.03
CA GLU A 57 15.95 5.42 9.79
C GLU A 57 15.37 4.00 9.93
N LEU A 58 14.60 3.55 8.93
CA LEU A 58 14.03 2.21 8.85
C LEU A 58 14.83 1.32 7.89
N SER A 59 15.17 0.11 8.32
CA SER A 59 15.72 -0.89 7.40
C SER A 59 14.62 -1.49 6.51
N PRO A 60 14.97 -2.03 5.32
CA PRO A 60 14.04 -2.83 4.53
C PRO A 60 13.42 -3.99 5.31
N GLU A 61 14.19 -4.62 6.20
CA GLU A 61 13.77 -5.71 7.07
C GLU A 61 12.72 -5.25 8.08
N ASP A 62 12.92 -4.09 8.70
CA ASP A 62 11.94 -3.49 9.63
C ASP A 62 10.65 -3.12 8.89
N PHE A 63 10.75 -2.56 7.69
CA PHE A 63 9.58 -2.26 6.86
C PHE A 63 8.78 -3.51 6.51
N ILE A 64 9.47 -4.61 6.14
CA ILE A 64 8.84 -5.90 5.92
C ILE A 64 8.16 -6.36 7.20
N LYS A 65 8.88 -6.37 8.32
CA LYS A 65 8.35 -6.81 9.62
C LYS A 65 7.08 -6.07 9.99
N ILE A 66 7.07 -4.74 9.93
CA ILE A 66 5.90 -3.90 10.20
C ILE A 66 4.70 -4.32 9.33
N LYS A 67 4.92 -4.51 8.02
CA LYS A 67 3.84 -4.88 7.10
C LYS A 67 3.31 -6.30 7.32
N GLU A 68 4.18 -7.26 7.56
CA GLU A 68 3.80 -8.65 7.84
C GLU A 68 3.09 -8.79 9.19
N GLU A 69 3.55 -8.07 10.23
CA GLU A 69 2.90 -8.03 11.54
C GLU A 69 1.51 -7.38 11.43
N PHE A 70 1.42 -6.21 10.78
CA PHE A 70 0.13 -5.57 10.50
C PHE A 70 -0.81 -6.49 9.72
N SER A 71 -0.27 -7.24 8.75
CA SER A 71 -1.04 -8.19 7.96
C SER A 71 -1.64 -9.29 8.83
N LYS A 72 -0.83 -9.89 9.71
CA LYS A 72 -1.26 -10.96 10.60
C LYS A 72 -2.29 -10.49 11.63
N GLU A 73 -2.07 -9.32 12.22
CA GLU A 73 -2.97 -8.73 13.22
C GLU A 73 -4.36 -8.44 12.65
N ASN A 74 -4.44 -8.07 11.37
CA ASN A 74 -5.69 -7.75 10.69
C ASN A 74 -6.24 -8.93 9.85
N ASP A 75 -5.52 -10.06 9.83
CA ASP A 75 -5.80 -11.24 9.00
C ASP A 75 -6.02 -10.81 7.53
N TRP A 76 -4.95 -10.22 6.99
CA TRP A 76 -4.81 -9.65 5.65
C TRP A 76 -3.89 -10.49 4.74
N ASP A 77 -3.47 -11.66 5.21
CA ASP A 77 -2.72 -12.63 4.42
C ASP A 77 -3.62 -13.24 3.34
N SER A 78 -3.10 -13.38 2.12
CA SER A 78 -3.87 -13.91 0.98
C SER A 78 -2.97 -14.39 -0.15
N ASP A 79 -3.16 -15.62 -0.60
CA ASP A 79 -2.33 -16.23 -1.66
C ASP A 79 -2.53 -15.61 -3.04
N ILE A 80 -3.63 -14.88 -3.25
CA ILE A 80 -3.97 -14.33 -4.56
C ILE A 80 -3.43 -12.90 -4.76
N VAL A 81 -3.02 -12.21 -3.69
CA VAL A 81 -2.52 -10.83 -3.77
C VAL A 81 -1.01 -10.77 -3.94
N CYS A 82 -0.49 -9.59 -4.24
CA CYS A 82 0.95 -9.40 -4.37
C CYS A 82 1.64 -9.67 -3.03
N PHE A 83 2.73 -10.44 -3.07
CA PHE A 83 3.57 -10.73 -1.90
C PHE A 83 2.85 -11.43 -0.74
N GLY A 84 1.69 -12.06 -0.98
CA GLY A 84 0.98 -12.84 0.02
C GLY A 84 0.19 -12.02 1.05
N SER A 85 0.14 -10.68 0.93
CA SER A 85 -0.54 -9.84 1.92
C SER A 85 -1.17 -8.59 1.29
N ILE A 86 -2.39 -8.25 1.75
CA ILE A 86 -3.10 -7.03 1.37
C ILE A 86 -2.33 -5.77 1.80
N SER A 87 -1.47 -5.87 2.82
CA SER A 87 -0.63 -4.75 3.30
C SER A 87 0.31 -4.17 2.22
N TYR A 88 0.63 -4.94 1.18
CA TYR A 88 1.45 -4.49 0.05
C TYR A 88 0.63 -4.05 -1.17
N CYS A 89 -0.70 -3.99 -1.06
CA CYS A 89 -1.55 -3.56 -2.17
C CYS A 89 -1.37 -2.05 -2.44
N CYS A 90 -1.05 -1.73 -3.69
CA CYS A 90 -0.83 -0.34 -4.13
C CYS A 90 -2.09 0.55 -4.15
N MET A 91 -3.28 0.02 -3.83
CA MET A 91 -4.55 0.76 -3.79
C MET A 91 -4.78 1.68 -5.01
N ARG A 92 -4.82 1.09 -6.21
CA ARG A 92 -5.10 1.83 -7.46
C ARG A 92 -6.55 2.28 -7.49
N LYS A 93 -6.81 3.49 -8.01
CA LYS A 93 -8.17 4.07 -8.13
C LYS A 93 -9.13 3.17 -8.91
N GLY A 94 -8.65 2.57 -10.00
CA GLY A 94 -9.44 1.69 -10.88
C GLY A 94 -9.68 0.27 -10.34
N GLY A 95 -9.19 -0.09 -9.15
CA GLY A 95 -9.25 -1.47 -8.66
C GLY A 95 -8.03 -2.31 -9.02
N CYS A 96 -8.00 -3.54 -8.53
CA CYS A 96 -6.99 -4.54 -8.88
C CYS A 96 -7.65 -5.91 -8.98
N SER A 97 -7.33 -6.66 -10.04
CA SER A 97 -7.88 -8.00 -10.31
C SER A 97 -7.50 -9.07 -9.27
N ARG A 98 -6.58 -8.75 -8.36
CA ARG A 98 -6.16 -9.62 -7.26
C ARG A 98 -6.70 -9.14 -5.91
N ARG A 99 -6.53 -7.84 -5.62
CA ARG A 99 -6.98 -7.22 -4.36
C ARG A 99 -8.50 -7.26 -4.20
N ASP A 100 -9.24 -6.83 -5.23
CA ASP A 100 -10.69 -6.67 -5.10
C ASP A 100 -11.37 -8.04 -4.85
N PRO A 101 -10.98 -9.15 -5.54
CA PRO A 101 -11.42 -10.49 -5.16
C PRO A 101 -11.01 -10.92 -3.76
N ALA A 102 -9.78 -10.62 -3.32
CA ALA A 102 -9.32 -10.97 -1.98
C ALA A 102 -10.17 -10.30 -0.90
N LEU A 103 -10.49 -9.01 -1.08
CA LEU A 103 -11.35 -8.26 -0.17
C LEU A 103 -12.79 -8.78 -0.17
N LEU A 104 -13.32 -9.18 -1.33
CA LEU A 104 -14.66 -9.80 -1.43
C LEU A 104 -14.73 -11.16 -0.72
N MET A 105 -13.72 -12.01 -0.89
CA MET A 105 -13.62 -13.29 -0.19
C MET A 105 -13.49 -13.08 1.33
N ARG A 106 -12.74 -12.06 1.72
CA ARG A 106 -12.47 -11.72 3.12
C ARG A 106 -13.68 -11.14 3.83
N TYR A 107 -14.44 -10.29 3.15
CA TYR A 107 -15.60 -9.59 3.69
C TYR A 107 -16.87 -10.02 2.96
N PRO A 108 -17.32 -11.28 3.13
CA PRO A 108 -18.52 -11.77 2.44
C PRO A 108 -19.75 -10.95 2.84
N GLY A 109 -20.58 -10.60 1.85
CA GLY A 109 -21.78 -9.80 2.05
C GLY A 109 -21.52 -8.29 2.15
N LYS A 110 -20.26 -7.83 2.14
CA LYS A 110 -19.93 -6.41 1.98
C LYS A 110 -19.75 -6.06 0.51
N SER A 111 -20.35 -4.96 0.09
CA SER A 111 -20.09 -4.33 -1.19
C SER A 111 -18.68 -3.75 -1.25
N ARG A 112 -18.20 -3.46 -2.47
CA ARG A 112 -16.91 -2.80 -2.70
C ARG A 112 -16.81 -1.45 -1.99
N GLU A 113 -17.90 -0.73 -1.83
CA GLU A 113 -17.89 0.56 -1.14
C GLU A 113 -17.75 0.38 0.37
N GLU A 114 -18.27 -0.71 0.93
CA GLU A 114 -18.24 -0.97 2.38
C GLU A 114 -16.90 -1.47 2.89
N PHE A 115 -16.16 -2.28 2.11
CA PHE A 115 -14.82 -2.74 2.54
C PHE A 115 -13.70 -1.78 2.14
N MET A 116 -13.98 -0.78 1.29
CA MET A 116 -13.00 0.22 0.90
C MET A 116 -13.04 1.46 1.81
N LYS A 117 -14.19 1.74 2.46
CA LYS A 117 -14.36 2.76 3.51
C LYS A 117 -13.65 2.36 4.79
#